data_AF-A0A2Y9JH83-F1
#
_entry.id   AF-A0A2Y9JH83-F1
#
_cell.length_a   1.000
_cell.length_b   1.000
_cell.length_c   1.000
_cell.angle_alpha   90.00
_cell.angle_beta   90.00
_cell.angle_gamma   90.00
#
_symmetry.space_group_name_H-M   'P 1'
#
loop_
_entity.id
_entity.type
_entity.pdbx_description
1 polymer ?
#
loop_
_entity_poly.entity_id
_entity_poly.type
_entity_poly.pdbx_seq_one_letter_code
_entity_poly.pdbx_strand_id
1 'polypeptide(L)'
;MCAGGRISGRMPAVLLTALLALVLVPRTQTVWLGRLDPQQLLGPWYVLAVASGEKGFALEKATKNIEGVVVTLTSENHLRMLSSRHRKGGCDVNVVELLRQKPGWAFENPSLGVLDYRVLGTNFRDYAIVFTQLEFKDEAFSTVELYSRTDLASQEAMRRFARWSKGLGFLSQQQAVLQQDLTCAHKAFQVSCLPEHHPRPTAPSLAAVRGRGLGWGQTPLTVSLGSPSGLLGFQ
;
A
#
# COMPACT_ATOMS: atom_id res chain seq x y z
N MET A 1 69.27 -18.93 -41.36
CA MET A 1 69.04 -19.66 -40.09
C MET A 1 68.44 -18.66 -39.11
N CYS A 2 67.14 -18.76 -38.81
CA CYS A 2 66.49 -17.88 -37.83
C CYS A 2 65.91 -18.78 -36.73
N ALA A 3 66.31 -18.51 -35.49
CA ALA A 3 65.93 -19.26 -34.31
C ALA A 3 64.49 -18.90 -33.88
N GLY A 4 63.65 -19.92 -33.69
CA GLY A 4 62.30 -19.78 -33.15
C GLY A 4 62.32 -19.81 -31.61
N GLY A 5 61.84 -18.74 -30.98
CA GLY A 5 61.58 -18.69 -29.54
C GLY A 5 60.21 -19.28 -29.21
N ARG A 6 60.16 -20.26 -28.30
CA ARG A 6 58.91 -20.76 -27.71
C ARG A 6 58.47 -19.85 -26.57
N ILE A 7 57.28 -19.25 -26.72
CA ILE A 7 56.62 -18.50 -25.65
C ILE A 7 55.89 -19.53 -24.76
N SER A 8 56.43 -19.77 -23.57
CA SER A 8 55.79 -20.58 -22.53
C SER A 8 54.78 -19.74 -21.76
N GLY A 9 53.51 -19.78 -22.17
CA GLY A 9 52.41 -19.17 -21.42
C GLY A 9 51.90 -20.05 -20.28
N ARG A 10 52.32 -19.76 -19.04
CA ARG A 10 51.68 -20.28 -17.81
C ARG A 10 50.80 -19.18 -17.22
N MET A 11 49.50 -19.20 -17.48
CA MET A 11 48.50 -18.56 -16.62
C MET A 11 47.16 -19.29 -16.71
N PRO A 12 46.84 -20.18 -15.75
CA PRO A 12 45.43 -20.38 -15.40
C PRO A 12 45.30 -20.71 -13.91
N ALA A 13 45.47 -19.73 -13.03
CA ALA A 13 45.15 -19.92 -11.61
C ALA A 13 44.56 -18.66 -10.99
N VAL A 14 45.09 -17.50 -11.34
CA VAL A 14 44.64 -16.22 -10.74
C VAL A 14 43.33 -15.71 -11.34
N LEU A 15 43.00 -16.06 -12.60
CA LEU A 15 41.72 -15.69 -13.21
C LEU A 15 40.52 -16.49 -12.68
N LEU A 16 40.77 -17.69 -12.12
CA LEU A 16 39.69 -18.54 -11.59
C LEU A 16 39.16 -18.07 -10.23
N THR A 17 39.97 -17.41 -9.41
CA THR A 17 39.51 -16.90 -8.10
C THR A 17 38.70 -15.61 -8.22
N ALA A 18 39.00 -14.76 -9.20
CA ALA A 18 38.23 -13.53 -9.45
C ALA A 18 36.80 -13.80 -9.96
N LEU A 19 36.59 -14.89 -10.70
CA LEU A 19 35.28 -15.28 -11.22
C LEU A 19 34.37 -15.90 -10.14
N LEU A 20 34.93 -16.49 -9.08
CA LEU A 20 34.16 -17.10 -7.99
C LEU A 20 33.64 -16.08 -6.96
N ALA A 21 34.22 -14.88 -6.89
CA ALA A 21 33.76 -13.82 -5.99
C ALA A 21 32.52 -13.06 -6.51
N LEU A 22 32.25 -13.11 -7.81
CA LEU A 22 31.12 -12.39 -8.46
C LEU A 22 29.77 -13.12 -8.37
N VAL A 23 29.73 -14.35 -7.82
CA VAL A 23 28.50 -15.16 -7.76
C VAL A 23 27.82 -15.10 -6.38
N LEU A 24 28.45 -14.46 -5.39
CA LEU A 24 27.83 -14.18 -4.09
C LEU A 24 27.16 -12.81 -4.08
N VAL A 25 26.37 -12.50 -5.12
CA VAL A 25 25.24 -11.60 -4.90
C VAL A 25 24.25 -12.42 -4.10
N PRO A 26 23.89 -12.04 -2.85
CA PRO A 26 22.75 -12.64 -2.22
C PRO A 26 21.60 -12.34 -3.16
N ARG A 27 21.14 -13.36 -3.90
CA ARG A 27 19.82 -13.34 -4.50
C ARG A 27 18.92 -13.08 -3.32
N THR A 28 18.47 -11.83 -3.19
CA THR A 28 17.35 -11.53 -2.32
C THR A 28 16.31 -12.55 -2.70
N GLN A 29 15.91 -13.38 -1.73
CA GLN A 29 14.71 -14.16 -1.89
C GLN A 29 13.63 -13.10 -2.04
N THR A 30 13.35 -12.70 -3.28
CA THR A 30 12.01 -12.29 -3.68
C THR A 30 11.17 -13.49 -3.30
N VAL A 31 10.67 -13.48 -2.06
CA VAL A 31 9.64 -14.39 -1.59
C VAL A 31 8.50 -14.13 -2.55
N TRP A 32 8.47 -14.96 -3.58
CA TRP A 32 7.52 -14.91 -4.65
C TRP A 32 6.21 -15.34 -3.99
N LEU A 33 5.47 -14.36 -3.48
CA LEU A 33 4.08 -14.53 -3.05
C LEU A 33 3.18 -14.76 -4.28
N GLY A 34 3.65 -15.50 -5.28
CA GLY A 34 3.02 -15.62 -6.58
C GLY A 34 1.86 -16.61 -6.61
N ARG A 35 1.04 -16.58 -5.56
CA ARG A 35 -0.34 -17.05 -5.58
C ARG A 35 -1.25 -16.19 -4.70
N LEU A 36 -0.96 -14.89 -4.54
CA LEU A 36 -2.01 -13.99 -4.05
C LEU A 36 -3.14 -13.99 -5.07
N ASP A 37 -4.25 -14.61 -4.72
CA ASP A 37 -5.52 -14.35 -5.36
C ASP A 37 -6.11 -13.12 -4.66
N PRO A 38 -6.25 -11.97 -5.34
CA PRO A 38 -6.78 -10.76 -4.70
C PRO A 38 -8.21 -10.97 -4.19
N GLN A 39 -8.94 -11.97 -4.70
CA GLN A 39 -10.27 -12.33 -4.19
C GLN A 39 -10.24 -12.64 -2.69
N GLN A 40 -9.12 -13.19 -2.20
CA GLN A 40 -8.94 -13.56 -0.80
C GLN A 40 -8.71 -12.33 0.10
N LEU A 41 -8.30 -11.20 -0.49
CA LEU A 41 -8.17 -9.91 0.20
C LEU A 41 -9.50 -9.13 0.18
N LEU A 42 -10.51 -9.54 -0.58
CA LEU A 42 -11.75 -8.76 -0.68
C LEU A 42 -12.56 -8.74 0.62
N GLY A 43 -13.40 -7.71 0.74
CA GLY A 43 -14.30 -7.51 1.87
C GLY A 43 -13.67 -6.71 3.00
N PRO A 44 -14.33 -6.69 4.18
CA PRO A 44 -13.91 -5.88 5.31
C PRO A 44 -12.75 -6.52 6.08
N TRP A 45 -11.91 -5.66 6.65
CA TRP A 45 -10.75 -5.96 7.48
C TRP A 45 -10.62 -4.92 8.58
N TYR A 46 -10.21 -5.37 9.76
CA TYR A 46 -9.69 -4.51 10.82
C TYR A 46 -8.18 -4.35 10.67
N VAL A 47 -7.67 -3.15 10.82
CA VAL A 47 -6.23 -2.89 10.97
C VAL A 47 -5.92 -2.87 12.45
N LEU A 48 -5.09 -3.79 12.92
CA LEU A 48 -4.85 -4.01 14.36
C LEU A 48 -3.45 -3.60 14.81
N ALA A 49 -2.48 -3.58 13.90
CA ALA A 49 -1.13 -3.15 14.21
C ALA A 49 -0.49 -2.49 12.99
N VAL A 50 0.37 -1.50 13.24
CA VAL A 50 1.02 -0.70 12.21
C VAL A 50 2.49 -0.51 12.57
N ALA A 51 3.37 -0.70 11.60
CA ALA A 51 4.73 -0.19 11.62
C ALA A 51 4.83 0.89 10.54
N SER A 52 5.34 2.07 10.85
CA SER A 52 5.42 3.18 9.89
C SER A 52 6.73 3.95 10.00
N GLY A 53 7.33 4.21 8.85
CA GLY A 53 8.55 5.00 8.69
C GLY A 53 8.27 6.50 8.65
N GLU A 54 7.01 6.89 8.71
CA GLU A 54 6.57 8.27 8.63
C GLU A 54 7.09 9.15 9.78
N LYS A 55 7.40 10.41 9.43
CA LYS A 55 7.74 11.46 10.37
C LYS A 55 6.53 11.87 11.19
N GLY A 56 6.48 11.43 12.44
CA GLY A 56 5.39 11.79 13.37
C GLY A 56 4.67 10.59 13.92
N PHE A 57 4.71 9.45 13.23
CA PHE A 57 4.06 8.21 13.68
C PHE A 57 4.48 7.84 15.10
N ALA A 58 5.77 7.92 15.43
CA ALA A 58 6.27 7.56 16.76
C ALA A 58 5.63 8.41 17.89
N LEU A 59 5.23 9.64 17.61
CA LEU A 59 4.59 10.56 18.55
C LEU A 59 3.09 10.29 18.68
N GLU A 60 2.44 9.98 17.57
CA GLU A 60 0.97 9.89 17.49
C GLU A 60 0.42 8.47 17.67
N LYS A 61 1.26 7.43 17.50
CA LYS A 61 0.82 6.03 17.49
C LYS A 61 0.04 5.60 18.73
N ALA A 62 0.29 6.22 19.89
CA ALA A 62 -0.34 5.86 21.15
C ALA A 62 -1.84 6.18 21.18
N THR A 63 -2.32 7.09 20.32
CA THR A 63 -3.72 7.50 20.25
C THR A 63 -4.45 6.89 19.05
N LYS A 64 -3.80 6.03 18.25
CA LYS A 64 -4.41 5.42 17.08
C LYS A 64 -5.31 4.26 17.50
N ASN A 65 -6.57 4.32 17.06
CA ASN A 65 -7.59 3.31 17.30
C ASN A 65 -7.63 2.31 16.15
N ILE A 66 -8.28 1.16 16.36
CA ILE A 66 -8.50 0.18 15.29
C ILE A 66 -9.22 0.83 14.11
N GLU A 67 -8.65 0.64 12.93
CA GLU A 67 -9.16 1.16 11.67
C GLU A 67 -9.85 0.06 10.86
N GLY A 68 -10.76 0.45 9.97
CA GLY A 68 -11.44 -0.44 9.04
C GLY A 68 -10.98 -0.19 7.61
N VAL A 69 -10.80 -1.27 6.86
CA VAL A 69 -10.55 -1.25 5.41
C VAL A 69 -11.53 -2.20 4.75
N VAL A 70 -12.17 -1.76 3.66
CA VAL A 70 -13.00 -2.60 2.80
C VAL A 70 -12.36 -2.62 1.43
N VAL A 71 -11.98 -3.82 1.00
CA VAL A 71 -11.27 -4.04 -0.26
C VAL A 71 -12.23 -4.60 -1.30
N THR A 72 -12.25 -4.00 -2.48
CA THR A 72 -12.97 -4.47 -3.66
C THR A 72 -12.06 -4.43 -4.88
N LEU A 73 -12.50 -5.06 -5.97
CA LEU A 73 -11.82 -5.00 -7.27
C LEU A 73 -12.71 -4.29 -8.28
N THR A 74 -12.10 -3.45 -9.11
CA THR A 74 -12.76 -2.90 -10.30
C THR A 74 -12.84 -3.94 -11.42
N SER A 75 -13.58 -3.63 -12.50
CA SER A 75 -13.63 -4.45 -13.72
C SER A 75 -12.25 -4.66 -14.36
N GLU A 76 -11.34 -3.71 -14.19
CA GLU A 76 -9.97 -3.73 -14.70
C GLU A 76 -9.01 -4.47 -13.77
N ASN A 77 -9.51 -5.03 -12.67
CA ASN A 77 -8.72 -5.62 -11.58
C ASN A 77 -7.82 -4.62 -10.83
N HIS A 78 -8.22 -3.36 -10.75
CA HIS A 78 -7.61 -2.41 -9.82
C HIS A 78 -8.15 -2.64 -8.42
N LEU A 79 -7.33 -2.35 -7.41
CA LEU A 79 -7.71 -2.47 -6.02
C LEU A 79 -8.42 -1.20 -5.57
N ARG A 80 -9.71 -1.29 -5.25
CA ARG A 80 -10.46 -0.17 -4.65
C ARG A 80 -10.55 -0.41 -3.16
N MET A 81 -10.09 0.56 -2.36
CA MET A 81 -10.03 0.45 -0.91
C MET A 81 -10.81 1.60 -0.29
N LEU A 82 -11.86 1.28 0.46
CA LEU A 82 -12.51 2.22 1.37
C LEU A 82 -11.86 2.04 2.74
N SER A 83 -11.35 3.11 3.34
CA SER A 83 -10.60 3.02 4.58
C SER A 83 -10.99 4.12 5.57
N SER A 84 -11.13 3.77 6.84
CA SER A 84 -11.33 4.75 7.92
C SER A 84 -10.02 5.03 8.64
N ARG A 85 -9.72 6.29 8.94
CA ARG A 85 -8.49 6.70 9.63
C ARG A 85 -8.78 7.54 10.85
N HIS A 86 -8.06 7.29 11.94
CA HIS A 86 -8.13 8.16 13.11
C HIS A 86 -7.40 9.48 12.80
N ARG A 87 -8.10 10.61 12.91
CA ARG A 87 -7.56 11.96 12.72
C ARG A 87 -7.95 12.87 13.89
N LYS A 88 -7.26 14.01 13.98
CA LYS A 88 -7.59 15.05 14.95
C LYS A 88 -9.00 15.61 14.65
N GLY A 89 -10.00 15.18 15.42
CA GLY A 89 -11.41 15.58 15.23
C GLY A 89 -12.36 14.42 14.91
N GLY A 90 -11.86 13.19 14.75
CA GLY A 90 -12.69 11.99 14.57
C GLY A 90 -12.12 11.02 13.52
N CYS A 91 -12.98 10.14 13.02
CA CYS A 91 -12.62 9.15 12.01
C CYS A 91 -12.96 9.66 10.62
N ASP A 92 -11.97 9.83 9.75
CA ASP A 92 -12.18 10.16 8.34
C ASP A 92 -12.31 8.89 7.51
N VAL A 93 -13.13 8.91 6.46
CA VAL A 93 -13.27 7.78 5.54
C VAL A 93 -12.87 8.23 4.15
N ASN A 94 -11.94 7.51 3.54
CA ASN A 94 -11.42 7.79 2.20
C ASN A 94 -11.56 6.57 1.30
N VAL A 95 -11.79 6.82 0.01
CA VAL A 95 -11.77 5.79 -1.02
C VAL A 95 -10.57 6.05 -1.92
N VAL A 96 -9.73 5.04 -2.11
CA VAL A 96 -8.58 5.09 -3.02
C VAL A 96 -8.66 3.93 -4.00
N GLU A 97 -8.15 4.14 -5.20
CA GLU A 97 -7.99 3.10 -6.21
C GLU A 97 -6.51 2.96 -6.54
N LEU A 98 -6.00 1.72 -6.50
CA LEU A 98 -4.63 1.39 -6.84
C LEU A 98 -4.61 0.51 -8.10
N LEU A 99 -3.80 0.94 -9.06
CA LEU A 99 -3.58 0.30 -10.35
C LEU A 99 -2.75 -0.96 -10.17
N ARG A 100 -3.10 -2.03 -10.88
CA ARG A 100 -2.38 -3.31 -10.79
C ARG A 100 -1.09 -3.29 -11.62
N GLN A 101 0.03 -3.64 -10.99
CA GLN A 101 1.29 -3.92 -11.67
C GLN A 101 1.32 -5.37 -12.20
N LYS A 102 1.66 -5.56 -13.49
CA LYS A 102 1.79 -6.88 -14.14
C LYS A 102 3.26 -7.32 -14.16
N PRO A 103 3.59 -8.63 -14.03
CA PRO A 103 2.67 -9.78 -14.02
C PRO A 103 2.13 -10.19 -12.62
N GLY A 104 2.34 -9.37 -11.58
CA GLY A 104 2.02 -9.73 -10.19
C GLY A 104 0.67 -9.23 -9.66
N TRP A 105 0.60 -9.21 -8.33
CA TRP A 105 -0.47 -8.61 -7.53
C TRP A 105 0.11 -7.57 -6.56
N ALA A 106 1.01 -6.75 -7.11
CA ALA A 106 1.39 -5.48 -6.52
C ALA A 106 0.54 -4.38 -7.15
N PHE A 107 0.27 -3.33 -6.39
CA PHE A 107 -0.56 -2.23 -6.82
C PHE A 107 0.14 -0.89 -6.55
N GLU A 108 -0.20 0.13 -7.33
CA GLU A 108 0.39 1.46 -7.21
C GLU A 108 -0.64 2.54 -7.55
N ASN A 109 -0.43 3.74 -7.04
CA ASN A 109 -1.04 4.93 -7.60
C ASN A 109 -0.08 6.10 -7.33
N PRO A 110 0.88 6.36 -8.24
CA PRO A 110 1.88 7.42 -8.04
C PRO A 110 1.25 8.81 -7.88
N SER A 111 0.09 9.07 -8.49
CA SER A 111 -0.64 10.33 -8.30
C SER A 111 -1.16 10.51 -6.87
N LEU A 112 -1.32 9.41 -6.12
CA LEU A 112 -1.61 9.38 -4.69
C LEU A 112 -0.35 9.03 -3.87
N GLY A 113 0.85 9.19 -4.41
CA GLY A 113 2.10 8.88 -3.71
C GLY A 113 2.26 7.43 -3.28
N VAL A 114 1.50 6.49 -3.84
CA VAL A 114 1.60 5.05 -3.53
C VAL A 114 2.44 4.38 -4.60
N LEU A 115 3.64 3.93 -4.24
CA LEU A 115 4.62 3.37 -5.18
C LEU A 115 4.60 1.84 -5.22
N ASP A 116 4.26 1.18 -4.10
CA ASP A 116 4.12 -0.27 -4.02
C ASP A 116 3.10 -0.58 -2.91
N TYR A 117 2.09 -1.37 -3.22
CA TYR A 117 1.14 -1.93 -2.27
C TYR A 117 1.04 -3.42 -2.52
N ARG A 118 1.37 -4.23 -1.52
CA ARG A 118 1.37 -5.70 -1.66
C ARG A 118 1.18 -6.40 -0.32
N VAL A 119 0.59 -7.58 -0.39
CA VAL A 119 0.51 -8.48 0.76
C VAL A 119 1.83 -9.25 0.89
N LEU A 120 2.45 -9.19 2.07
CA LEU A 120 3.70 -9.87 2.43
C LEU A 120 3.48 -11.25 3.05
N GLY A 121 2.29 -11.52 3.59
CA GLY A 121 2.00 -12.81 4.17
C GLY A 121 0.58 -12.88 4.70
N THR A 122 -0.08 -14.01 4.47
CA THR A 122 -1.48 -14.23 4.85
C THR A 122 -1.72 -15.73 4.94
N ASN A 123 -2.72 -16.13 5.71
CA ASN A 123 -3.28 -17.48 5.66
C ASN A 123 -4.54 -17.55 4.77
N PHE A 124 -4.82 -16.48 4.02
CA PHE A 124 -5.94 -16.30 3.08
C PHE A 124 -7.33 -16.32 3.70
N ARG A 125 -7.42 -16.39 5.03
CA ARG A 125 -8.69 -16.52 5.75
C ARG A 125 -8.83 -15.49 6.86
N ASP A 126 -7.86 -15.41 7.76
CA ASP A 126 -8.03 -14.74 9.04
C ASP A 126 -7.20 -13.45 9.14
N TYR A 127 -6.03 -13.39 8.50
CA TYR A 127 -5.15 -12.23 8.58
C TYR A 127 -4.39 -11.97 7.28
N ALA A 128 -3.93 -10.73 7.10
CA ALA A 128 -2.95 -10.36 6.08
C ALA A 128 -1.93 -9.36 6.64
N ILE A 129 -0.67 -9.49 6.25
CA ILE A 129 0.39 -8.50 6.47
C ILE A 129 0.53 -7.73 5.18
N VAL A 130 0.22 -6.44 5.21
CA VAL A 130 0.24 -5.55 4.04
C VAL A 130 1.44 -4.64 4.15
N PHE A 131 2.15 -4.46 3.05
CA PHE A 131 3.22 -3.47 2.92
C PHE A 131 2.81 -2.40 1.94
N THR A 132 3.12 -1.16 2.30
CA THR A 132 2.99 -0.02 1.38
C THR A 132 4.29 0.79 1.35
N GLN A 133 4.80 1.07 0.16
CA GLN A 133 5.81 2.09 -0.08
C GLN A 133 5.11 3.37 -0.53
N LEU A 134 5.37 4.47 0.18
CA LEU A 134 4.80 5.78 -0.11
C LEU A 134 5.90 6.80 -0.42
N GLU A 135 5.49 7.87 -1.08
CA GLU A 135 6.26 9.09 -1.30
C GLU A 135 5.37 10.31 -1.03
N PHE A 136 5.85 11.21 -0.18
CA PHE A 136 5.17 12.46 0.13
C PHE A 136 6.17 13.60 0.26
N LYS A 137 5.95 14.72 -0.45
CA LYS A 137 6.84 15.90 -0.44
C LYS A 137 8.32 15.51 -0.65
N ASP A 138 8.56 14.65 -1.62
CA ASP A 138 9.89 14.11 -1.96
C ASP A 138 10.55 13.25 -0.86
N GLU A 139 9.78 12.81 0.14
CA GLU A 139 10.22 11.89 1.18
C GLU A 139 9.54 10.53 1.02
N ALA A 140 10.37 9.51 0.80
CA ALA A 140 9.92 8.13 0.74
C ALA A 140 9.90 7.50 2.13
N PHE A 141 8.80 6.84 2.47
CA PHE A 141 8.68 6.03 3.68
C PHE A 141 7.82 4.80 3.39
N SER A 142 7.89 3.80 4.27
CA SER A 142 7.08 2.60 4.12
C SER A 142 6.29 2.28 5.36
N THR A 143 5.27 1.46 5.18
CA THR A 143 4.38 1.00 6.24
C THR A 143 4.17 -0.50 6.14
N VAL A 144 3.95 -1.13 7.29
CA VAL A 144 3.51 -2.51 7.40
C VAL A 144 2.28 -2.52 8.28
N GLU A 145 1.17 -3.05 7.78
CA GLU A 145 -0.09 -3.14 8.50
C GLU A 145 -0.47 -4.61 8.71
N LEU A 146 -1.04 -4.91 9.88
CA LEU A 146 -1.69 -6.19 10.16
C LEU A 146 -3.20 -6.04 9.99
N TYR A 147 -3.74 -6.70 8.97
CA TYR A 147 -5.17 -6.83 8.73
C TYR A 147 -5.67 -8.11 9.38
N SER A 148 -6.86 -8.06 9.98
CA SER A 148 -7.56 -9.19 10.58
C SER A 148 -9.04 -9.18 10.20
N ARG A 149 -9.64 -10.36 10.05
CA ARG A 149 -11.10 -10.49 9.84
C ARG A 149 -11.90 -10.23 11.12
N THR A 150 -11.25 -10.32 12.28
CA THR A 150 -11.84 -10.02 13.59
C THR A 150 -11.13 -8.82 14.20
N ASP A 151 -11.75 -8.22 15.22
CA ASP A 151 -11.16 -7.12 16.00
C ASP A 151 -9.99 -7.56 16.91
N LEU A 152 -9.64 -8.85 16.87
CA LEU A 152 -8.51 -9.44 17.56
C LEU A 152 -7.53 -10.08 16.58
N ALA A 153 -6.23 -10.03 16.91
CA ALA A 153 -5.17 -10.66 16.14
C ALA A 153 -4.82 -12.03 16.74
N SER A 154 -4.69 -13.05 15.88
CA SER A 154 -4.15 -14.33 16.31
C SER A 154 -2.67 -14.23 16.68
N GLN A 155 -2.19 -15.15 17.52
CA GLN A 155 -0.76 -15.22 17.86
C GLN A 155 0.14 -15.43 16.62
N GLU A 156 -0.35 -16.14 15.60
CA GLU A 156 0.38 -16.24 14.33
C GLU A 156 0.46 -14.88 13.64
N ALA A 157 -0.66 -14.18 13.48
CA ALA A 157 -0.72 -12.90 12.81
C ALA A 157 0.23 -11.87 13.45
N MET A 158 0.23 -11.77 14.79
CA MET A 158 1.14 -10.90 15.53
C MET A 158 2.62 -11.29 15.36
N ARG A 159 2.95 -12.60 15.38
CA ARG A 159 4.32 -13.07 15.12
C ARG A 159 4.78 -12.75 13.70
N ARG A 160 3.89 -12.83 12.72
CA ARG A 160 4.18 -12.50 11.32
C ARG A 160 4.40 -10.99 11.15
N PHE A 161 3.54 -10.17 11.74
CA PHE A 161 3.70 -8.72 11.79
C PHE A 161 5.07 -8.35 12.38
N ALA A 162 5.37 -8.81 13.60
CA ALA A 162 6.64 -8.50 14.26
C ALA A 162 7.87 -8.93 13.44
N ARG A 163 7.81 -10.09 12.77
CA ARG A 163 8.87 -10.57 11.89
C ARG A 163 9.07 -9.66 10.68
N TRP A 164 7.99 -9.28 10.00
CA TRP A 164 8.06 -8.40 8.84
C TRP A 164 8.52 -7.00 9.22
N SER A 165 7.95 -6.41 10.27
CA SER A 165 8.35 -5.09 10.77
C SER A 165 9.84 -5.07 11.14
N LYS A 166 10.33 -6.07 11.88
CA LYS A 166 11.76 -6.15 12.21
C LYS A 166 12.63 -6.39 10.96
N GLY A 167 12.22 -7.31 10.08
CA GLY A 167 12.97 -7.66 8.87
C GLY A 167 13.11 -6.51 7.87
N LEU A 168 12.15 -5.58 7.87
CA LEU A 168 12.16 -4.36 7.07
C LEU A 168 12.81 -3.16 7.77
N GLY A 169 13.36 -3.35 8.98
CA GLY A 169 14.14 -2.33 9.68
C GLY A 169 13.35 -1.34 10.53
N PHE A 170 12.05 -1.56 10.76
CA PHE A 170 11.26 -0.67 11.63
C PHE A 170 11.71 -0.78 13.08
N LEU A 171 11.98 0.36 13.71
CA LEU A 171 12.33 0.45 15.13
C LEU A 171 11.11 0.21 16.02
N SER A 172 11.31 -0.16 17.29
CA SER A 172 10.19 -0.37 18.23
C SER A 172 9.33 0.88 18.40
N GLN A 173 9.93 2.08 18.39
CA GLN A 173 9.15 3.32 18.43
C GLN A 173 8.30 3.54 17.17
N GLN A 174 8.64 2.92 16.04
CA GLN A 174 7.90 2.98 14.78
C GLN A 174 6.82 1.90 14.65
N GLN A 175 6.54 1.13 15.71
CA GLN A 175 5.54 0.07 15.72
C GLN A 175 4.48 0.34 16.79
N ALA A 176 3.22 0.00 16.52
CA ALA A 176 2.13 0.03 17.48
C ALA A 176 1.11 -1.08 17.23
N VAL A 177 0.55 -1.60 18.32
CA VAL A 177 -0.76 -2.25 18.34
C VAL A 177 -1.78 -1.16 18.60
N LEU A 178 -2.84 -1.09 17.79
CA LEU A 178 -3.83 -0.03 17.88
C LEU A 178 -4.75 -0.25 19.08
N GLN A 179 -5.32 0.84 19.61
CA GLN A 179 -6.23 0.78 20.74
C GLN A 179 -7.53 0.08 20.37
N GLN A 180 -8.08 -0.72 21.30
CA GLN A 180 -9.33 -1.48 21.13
C GLN A 180 -10.58 -0.57 21.14
N ASP A 181 -10.60 0.42 20.25
CA ASP A 181 -11.75 1.25 19.93
C ASP A 181 -12.09 1.05 18.45
N LEU A 182 -13.31 0.56 18.20
CA LEU A 182 -13.81 0.17 16.88
C LEU A 182 -14.58 1.29 16.18
N THR A 183 -14.65 2.49 16.78
CA THR A 183 -15.43 3.62 16.24
C THR A 183 -15.05 3.93 14.80
N CYS A 184 -13.75 3.96 14.48
CA CYS A 184 -13.29 4.20 13.12
C CYS A 184 -13.61 3.03 12.19
N ALA A 185 -13.30 1.80 12.59
CA ALA A 185 -13.58 0.62 11.79
C ALA A 185 -15.06 0.49 11.41
N HIS A 186 -15.96 0.67 12.38
CA HIS A 186 -17.40 0.63 12.13
C HIS A 186 -17.86 1.71 11.15
N LYS A 187 -17.23 2.90 11.17
CA LYS A 187 -17.55 3.96 10.21
C LYS A 187 -17.24 3.52 8.77
N ALA A 188 -16.09 2.88 8.51
CA ALA A 188 -15.79 2.33 7.18
C ALA A 188 -16.82 1.29 6.74
N PHE A 189 -17.15 0.34 7.62
CA PHE A 189 -18.07 -0.75 7.28
C PHE A 189 -19.49 -0.25 7.03
N GLN A 190 -19.97 0.72 7.81
CA GLN A 190 -21.27 1.36 7.59
C GLN A 190 -21.33 2.07 6.25
N VAL A 191 -20.31 2.87 5.88
CA VAL A 191 -20.27 3.55 4.59
C VAL A 191 -20.25 2.55 3.44
N SER A 192 -19.56 1.42 3.59
CA SER A 192 -19.51 0.38 2.54
C SER A 192 -20.86 -0.28 2.26
N CYS A 193 -21.81 -0.22 3.20
CA CYS A 193 -23.16 -0.77 3.02
C CYS A 193 -24.14 0.23 2.39
N LEU A 194 -23.76 1.51 2.20
CA LEU A 194 -24.62 2.50 1.59
C LEU A 194 -24.65 2.32 0.06
N PRO A 195 -25.81 2.46 -0.61
CA PRO A 195 -25.87 2.43 -2.07
C PRO A 195 -25.06 3.59 -2.65
N GLU A 196 -24.08 3.29 -3.51
CA GLU A 196 -23.39 4.34 -4.30
C GLU A 196 -24.45 5.12 -5.08
N HIS A 197 -24.64 6.40 -4.74
CA HIS A 197 -25.43 7.31 -5.55
C HIS A 197 -24.69 7.54 -6.86
N HIS A 198 -24.94 6.68 -7.86
CA HIS A 198 -24.59 6.98 -9.23
C HIS A 198 -25.48 8.16 -9.65
N PRO A 199 -24.90 9.32 -10.07
CA PRO A 199 -25.68 10.34 -10.73
C PRO A 199 -26.32 9.68 -11.95
N ARG A 200 -27.65 9.57 -11.94
CA ARG A 200 -28.41 9.09 -13.09
C ARG A 200 -27.99 9.94 -14.29
N PRO A 201 -27.58 9.35 -15.43
CA PRO A 201 -27.33 10.13 -16.63
C PRO A 201 -28.61 10.90 -16.95
N THR A 202 -28.54 12.23 -16.86
CA THR A 202 -29.64 13.09 -17.26
C THR A 202 -29.84 12.86 -18.74
N ALA A 203 -30.95 12.22 -19.11
CA ALA A 203 -31.35 12.09 -20.49
C ALA A 203 -31.45 13.52 -21.10
N PRO A 204 -30.93 13.76 -22.31
CA PRO A 204 -31.04 15.08 -22.93
C PRO A 204 -32.51 15.34 -23.25
N SER A 205 -33.14 16.24 -22.49
CA SER A 205 -34.41 16.84 -22.84
C SER A 205 -34.21 17.72 -24.07
N LEU A 206 -34.70 17.26 -25.22
CA LEU A 206 -34.92 18.10 -26.39
C LEU A 206 -36.00 19.15 -26.07
N ALA A 207 -35.58 20.39 -25.75
CA ALA A 207 -36.45 21.56 -25.86
C ALA A 207 -35.66 22.88 -26.03
N ALA A 208 -35.82 23.43 -27.24
CA ALA A 208 -35.99 24.83 -27.60
C ALA A 208 -34.95 25.91 -27.20
N VAL A 209 -34.39 26.49 -28.27
CA VAL A 209 -33.65 27.75 -28.38
C VAL A 209 -34.41 28.95 -27.80
N ARG A 210 -33.76 29.75 -26.92
CA ARG A 210 -33.57 31.22 -27.03
C ARG A 210 -32.93 31.83 -25.77
N GLY A 211 -31.95 32.70 -25.96
CA GLY A 211 -31.62 33.77 -24.98
C GLY A 211 -30.14 34.06 -24.81
N ARG A 212 -29.72 35.26 -25.24
CA ARG A 212 -28.38 35.86 -25.05
C ARG A 212 -28.08 36.11 -23.58
N GLY A 213 -26.78 36.07 -23.22
CA GLY A 213 -26.19 37.13 -22.38
C GLY A 213 -25.37 36.69 -21.17
N LEU A 214 -24.07 37.00 -21.27
CA LEU A 214 -23.15 37.43 -20.21
C LEU A 214 -22.55 36.36 -19.29
N GLY A 215 -21.21 36.36 -19.29
CA GLY A 215 -20.37 35.33 -18.70
C GLY A 215 -20.08 35.54 -17.23
N TRP A 216 -19.70 34.44 -16.59
CA TRP A 216 -18.98 34.40 -15.34
C TRP A 216 -17.93 33.30 -15.48
N GLY A 217 -16.66 33.70 -15.43
CA GLY A 217 -15.54 32.78 -15.36
C GLY A 217 -15.63 31.98 -14.07
N GLN A 218 -15.71 30.66 -14.20
CA GLN A 218 -15.54 29.76 -13.07
C GLN A 218 -14.11 29.23 -13.12
N THR A 219 -13.30 29.72 -12.19
CA THR A 219 -12.06 29.08 -11.77
C THR A 219 -12.35 27.63 -11.38
N PRO A 220 -11.55 26.64 -11.82
CA PRO A 220 -11.72 25.29 -11.33
C PRO A 220 -11.41 25.31 -9.83
N LEU A 221 -12.34 24.81 -9.02
CA LEU A 221 -12.10 24.46 -7.64
C LEU A 221 -10.96 23.45 -7.61
N THR A 222 -9.77 23.91 -7.25
CA THR A 222 -8.65 23.04 -6.90
C THR A 222 -9.08 22.23 -5.68
N VAL A 223 -9.53 20.99 -5.91
CA VAL A 223 -9.66 20.00 -4.85
C VAL A 223 -8.26 19.82 -4.31
N SER A 224 -8.01 20.35 -3.10
CA SER A 224 -6.78 20.09 -2.37
C SER A 224 -6.80 18.60 -2.02
N LEU A 225 -6.20 17.78 -2.88
CA LEU A 225 -5.86 16.42 -2.52
C LEU A 225 -4.97 16.54 -1.27
N GLY A 226 -5.49 16.05 -0.14
CA GLY A 226 -4.72 15.91 1.08
C GLY A 226 -3.46 15.10 0.83
N SER A 227 -2.54 15.10 1.80
CA SER A 227 -1.31 14.33 1.68
C SER A 227 -1.61 12.88 1.21
N PRO A 228 -0.84 12.28 0.30
CA PRO A 228 -0.89 10.85 0.02
C PRO A 228 -0.78 10.00 1.29
N SER A 229 0.02 10.45 2.27
CA SER A 229 -0.02 9.93 3.64
C SER A 229 -1.44 10.04 4.21
N GLY A 230 -2.01 11.24 4.14
CA GLY A 230 -3.41 11.61 4.43
C GLY A 230 -4.46 10.57 4.02
N LEU A 231 -4.39 10.16 2.74
CA LEU A 231 -5.34 9.29 2.06
C LEU A 231 -5.24 7.83 2.50
N LEU A 232 -4.04 7.38 2.88
CA LEU A 232 -3.81 6.05 3.43
C LEU A 232 -3.69 6.00 4.96
N GLY A 233 -3.80 7.12 5.68
CA GLY A 233 -3.80 7.16 7.16
C GLY A 233 -2.48 7.55 7.84
N PHE A 234 -1.52 7.97 7.06
CA PHE A 234 -0.21 8.44 7.48
C PHE A 234 -0.26 9.99 7.61
N GLN A 235 0.40 10.62 8.58
CA GLN A 235 0.50 12.07 8.77
C GLN A 235 1.94 12.61 8.79
#